data_AF-A0A447UFJ7-F1
#
_entry.id   AF-A0A447UFJ7-F1
#
_cell.length_a   1.000
_cell.length_b   1.000
_cell.length_c   1.000
_cell.angle_alpha   90.00
_cell.angle_beta   90.00
_cell.angle_gamma   90.00
#
_symmetry.space_group_name_H-M   'P 1'
#
loop_
_entity.id
_entity.type
_entity.pdbx_description
1 polymer ?
#
loop_
_entity_poly.entity_id
_entity_poly.type
_entity_poly.pdbx_seq_one_letter_code
_entity_poly.pdbx_strand_id
1 'polypeptide(L)' 'MTGKRAVILSSRGGIHKDTPTDLIAPYLKVFLGFIGITDVNFVFAEGIAYGPEVAAKAQSDAKAAIDSVVAA' A
#
# COMPACT_ATOMS: atom_id res chain seq x y z
N MET A 1 3.14 2.02 21.16
CA MET A 1 1.68 1.95 20.95
C MET A 1 1.32 0.51 20.64
N THR A 2 0.45 -0.16 21.39
CA THR A 2 0.11 -1.58 21.18
C THR A 2 -1.36 -1.76 20.77
N GLY A 3 -1.66 -2.88 20.12
CA GLY A 3 -3.02 -3.24 19.67
C GLY A 3 -3.59 -2.26 18.64
N LYS A 4 -2.79 -1.87 17.65
CA LYS A 4 -3.21 -1.00 16.55
C LYS A 4 -2.98 -1.73 15.22
N ARG A 5 -3.97 -1.63 14.33
CA ARG A 5 -3.91 -2.05 12.94
C ARG A 5 -3.73 -0.81 12.07
N ALA A 6 -2.75 -0.81 11.19
CA ALA A 6 -2.52 0.24 10.22
C ALA A 6 -2.83 -0.26 8.80
N VAL A 7 -3.45 0.61 8.01
CA VAL A 7 -3.68 0.40 6.58
C VAL A 7 -2.97 1.51 5.83
N ILE A 8 -2.01 1.16 4.99
CA ILE A 8 -1.19 2.08 4.23
C ILE A 8 -1.67 2.07 2.79
N LEU A 9 -2.18 3.21 2.33
CA LEU A 9 -2.54 3.43 0.92
C LEU A 9 -1.33 4.06 0.21
N SER A 10 -0.68 3.33 -0.68
CA SER A 10 0.52 3.77 -1.41
C SER A 10 0.22 3.91 -2.90
N SER A 11 0.15 5.14 -3.40
CA SER A 11 0.01 5.45 -4.83
C SER A 11 1.36 5.78 -5.47
N ARG A 12 1.62 5.28 -6.68
CA ARG A 12 2.90 5.48 -7.38
C ARG A 12 2.70 5.72 -8.87
N GLY A 13 3.53 6.59 -9.44
CA GLY A 13 3.55 6.84 -10.88
C GLY A 13 3.99 5.61 -11.68
N GLY A 14 5.09 4.97 -11.26
CA GLY A 14 5.60 3.72 -11.82
C GLY A 14 5.11 2.47 -11.08
N ILE A 15 5.65 1.32 -11.47
CA ILE A 15 5.44 0.02 -10.83
C ILE A 15 6.70 -0.35 -10.07
N HIS A 16 6.59 -0.50 -8.76
CA HIS A 16 7.71 -0.70 -7.84
C HIS A 16 7.45 -1.83 -6.83
N LYS A 17 6.19 -2.21 -6.59
CA LYS A 17 5.83 -3.26 -5.63
C LYS A 17 6.64 -4.53 -5.89
N ASP A 18 7.17 -5.10 -4.82
CA ASP A 18 8.00 -6.32 -4.83
C ASP A 18 9.29 -6.20 -5.67
N THR A 19 9.75 -4.98 -5.95
CA THR A 19 11.03 -4.70 -6.62
C THR A 19 12.02 -4.02 -5.67
N PRO A 20 13.34 -4.05 -5.97
CA PRO A 20 14.36 -3.32 -5.19
C PRO A 20 14.15 -1.81 -5.13
N THR A 21 13.34 -1.24 -6.03
CA THR A 21 13.06 0.19 -6.05
C THR A 21 11.96 0.60 -5.07
N ASP A 22 11.26 -0.35 -4.44
CA ASP A 22 10.35 -0.08 -3.34
C ASP A 22 11.09 -0.04 -2.00
N LEU A 23 11.60 1.14 -1.67
CA LEU A 23 12.19 1.41 -0.34
C LEU A 23 11.14 1.88 0.68
N ILE A 24 9.96 2.31 0.21
CA ILE A 24 8.94 2.96 1.05
C ILE A 24 8.20 1.93 1.90
N ALA A 25 7.76 0.82 1.30
CA ALA A 25 7.06 -0.24 2.02
C ALA A 25 7.90 -0.88 3.15
N PRO A 26 9.16 -1.30 2.93
CA PRO A 26 9.98 -1.84 4.01
C PRO A 26 10.31 -0.78 5.07
N TYR A 27 10.57 0.47 4.69
CA TYR A 27 10.80 1.56 5.64
C TYR A 27 9.60 1.74 6.59
N LEU A 28 8.38 1.83 6.04
CA LEU A 28 7.18 2.02 6.85
C LEU A 28 6.91 0.83 7.78
N LYS A 29 7.15 -0.41 7.33
CA LYS A 29 7.03 -1.59 8.21
C LYS A 29 8.00 -1.52 9.39
N VAL A 30 9.25 -1.17 9.15
CA VAL A 30 10.27 -1.04 10.21
C VAL A 30 9.90 0.08 11.17
N PHE A 31 9.56 1.26 10.66
CA PHE A 31 9.23 2.42 11.48
C PHE A 31 7.97 2.19 12.34
N LEU A 32 6.89 1.69 11.72
CA LEU A 32 5.64 1.39 12.42
C LEU A 32 5.84 0.28 13.45
N GLY A 33 6.58 -0.76 13.10
CA GLY A 33 6.95 -1.82 14.03
C GLY A 33 7.75 -1.30 15.22
N PHE A 34 8.68 -0.38 15.00
CA PHE A 34 9.49 0.24 16.06
C PHE A 34 8.63 0.99 17.10
N ILE A 35 7.57 1.68 16.67
CA ILE A 35 6.64 2.36 17.58
C ILE A 35 5.54 1.42 18.13
N GLY A 36 5.55 0.13 17.75
CA GLY A 36 4.68 -0.93 18.26
C GLY A 36 3.45 -1.27 17.39
N ILE A 37 3.34 -0.68 16.20
CA ILE A 37 2.29 -0.99 15.22
C ILE A 37 2.80 -2.09 14.28
N THR A 38 2.53 -3.33 14.62
CA THR A 38 3.05 -4.50 13.89
C THR A 38 2.05 -5.10 12.90
N ASP A 39 0.75 -4.88 13.08
CA ASP A 39 -0.29 -5.25 12.11
C ASP A 39 -0.43 -4.12 11.07
N VAL A 40 0.27 -4.30 9.94
CA VAL A 40 0.33 -3.31 8.86
C VAL A 40 -0.08 -3.96 7.54
N ASN A 41 -1.17 -3.46 6.95
CA ASN A 41 -1.66 -3.87 5.64
C ASN A 41 -1.35 -2.80 4.60
N PHE A 42 -0.83 -3.19 3.44
CA PHE A 42 -0.54 -2.26 2.34
C PHE A 42 -1.53 -2.46 1.21
N VAL A 43 -2.07 -1.35 0.72
CA VAL A 43 -2.84 -1.27 -0.52
C VAL A 43 -2.04 -0.42 -1.50
N PHE A 44 -1.82 -0.96 -2.69
CA PHE A 44 -1.01 -0.31 -3.72
C PHE A 44 -1.89 0.15 -4.88
N ALA A 45 -1.62 1.35 -5.39
CA ALA A 45 -2.16 1.87 -6.64
C ALA A 45 -0.98 2.34 -7.50
N GLU A 46 -0.47 1.48 -8.39
CA GLU A 46 0.74 1.72 -9.18
C GLU A 46 0.44 1.98 -10.66
N GLY A 47 1.39 2.56 -11.38
CA GLY A 47 1.22 2.86 -12.81
C GLY A 47 0.34 4.08 -13.09
N ILE A 48 0.11 4.95 -12.10
CA ILE A 48 -0.75 6.14 -12.23
C ILE A 48 -0.25 7.08 -13.35
N ALA A 49 1.06 7.11 -13.61
CA ALA A 49 1.65 7.96 -14.64
C ALA A 49 1.55 7.38 -16.07
N TYR A 50 1.07 6.15 -16.25
CA TYR A 50 0.98 5.50 -17.56
C TYR A 50 -0.28 5.85 -18.36
N GLY A 51 -1.08 6.78 -17.85
CA GLY A 51 -2.29 7.29 -18.51
C GLY A 51 -3.58 6.87 -17.80
N PRO A 52 -4.72 7.42 -18.25
CA PRO A 52 -5.99 7.34 -17.53
C PRO A 52 -6.54 5.91 -17.40
N GLU A 53 -6.31 5.05 -18.40
CA GLU A 53 -6.78 3.66 -18.38
C GLU A 53 -6.05 2.84 -17.29
N VAL A 54 -4.72 2.94 -17.24
CA VAL A 54 -3.91 2.25 -16.23
C VAL A 54 -4.20 2.80 -14.84
N ALA A 55 -4.36 4.13 -14.71
CA ALA A 55 -4.74 4.76 -13.45
C ALA A 55 -6.11 4.29 -12.95
N ALA A 56 -7.11 4.17 -13.83
CA ALA A 56 -8.44 3.68 -13.48
C ALA A 56 -8.40 2.22 -13.00
N LYS A 57 -7.62 1.37 -13.69
CA LYS A 57 -7.40 -0.02 -13.27
C LYS A 57 -6.73 -0.08 -11.90
N ALA A 58 -5.64 0.67 -11.70
CA ALA A 58 -4.94 0.73 -10.43
C ALA A 58 -5.83 1.19 -9.27
N GLN A 59 -6.73 2.15 -9.51
CA GLN A 59 -7.73 2.58 -8.54
C GLN A 59 -8.77 1.49 -8.25
N SER A 60 -9.22 0.76 -9.26
CA SER A 60 -10.16 -0.36 -9.11
C SER A 60 -9.56 -1.47 -8.27
N ASP A 61 -8.33 -1.88 -8.57
CA ASP A 61 -7.60 -2.92 -7.84
C ASP A 61 -7.35 -2.50 -6.37
N ALA A 62 -6.98 -1.24 -6.15
CA ALA A 62 -6.80 -0.69 -4.82
C ALA A 62 -8.11 -0.67 -4.01
N LYS A 63 -9.24 -0.34 -4.62
CA LYS A 63 -10.55 -0.38 -3.96
C LYS A 63 -10.93 -1.80 -3.55
N ALA A 64 -10.76 -2.79 -4.43
CA ALA A 64 -11.03 -4.19 -4.11
C ALA A 64 -10.14 -4.71 -2.96
N ALA A 65 -8.89 -4.27 -2.90
CA ALA A 65 -8.00 -4.58 -1.78
C ALA A 65 -8.45 -3.91 -0.47
N ILE A 66 -8.93 -2.65 -0.52
CA ILE A 66 -9.53 -1.98 0.64
C ILE A 66 -10.76 -2.75 1.13
N ASP A 67 -11.64 -3.18 0.24
CA ASP A 67 -12.84 -3.93 0.62
C ASP A 67 -12.49 -5.22 1.37
N SER A 68 -11.44 -5.92 0.91
CA SER A 68 -10.92 -7.13 1.58
C SER A 68 -10.34 -6.83 2.97
N VAL A 69 -9.71 -5.66 3.13
CA VAL A 69 -9.15 -5.22 4.42
C VAL A 69 -10.26 -4.79 5.39
N VAL A 70 -11.32 -4.14 4.91
CA VAL A 70 -12.45 -3.68 5.74
C VAL A 70 -13.33 -4.85 6.19
N ALA A 71 -13.48 -5.87 5.35
CA ALA A 71 -14.30 -7.05 5.66
C ALA A 71 -13.68 -8.01 6.69
N ALA A 72 -12.39 -7.84 7.00
CA ALA A 72 -11.60 -8.66 7.95
C ALA A 72 -11.47 -7.97 9.30
#